data_AF-A0A951MAE6-F1
#
_entry.id   AF-A0A951MAE6-F1
#
_cell.length_a   1.000
_cell.length_b   1.000
_cell.length_c   1.000
_cell.angle_alpha   90.00
_cell.angle_beta   90.00
_cell.angle_gamma   90.00
#
_symmetry.space_group_name_H-M   'P 1'
#
loop_
_entity.id
_entity.type
_entity.pdbx_description
1 polymer ?
#
loop_
_entity_poly.entity_id
_entity_poly.type
_entity_poly.pdbx_seq_one_letter_code
_entity_poly.pdbx_strand_id
1 'polypeptide(L)'
;MRIWFLCKVKYAKENEQGLLKNVSEQYLVDAVSFTEAEARIYDMLGSTIRGDFQVTNISKSNFVDVFPYEDIDIWHKCKITYVVADADSGKEKKVTQYMLVTAHDVKEAYDRIHESLSNMLVTFRVPDIVESPIVEVFPYEHDDEELLPPPPSHLKPLSEVKAEQERREESRAANQTHSTDTEEEEEAELIEYNSEDDDNIEKEL
;
A
#
# COMPACT_ATOMS: atom_id res chain seq x y z
N MET A 1 -3.60 -2.80 -4.13
CA MET A 1 -3.96 -3.88 -5.08
C MET A 1 -3.18 -3.61 -6.34
N ARG A 2 -2.27 -4.51 -6.73
CA ARG A 2 -1.49 -4.35 -7.96
C ARG A 2 -2.40 -4.58 -9.17
N ILE A 3 -2.25 -3.76 -10.20
CA ILE A 3 -3.01 -3.91 -11.43
C ILE A 3 -2.00 -3.93 -12.58
N TRP A 4 -1.82 -5.11 -13.14
CA TRP A 4 -0.88 -5.32 -14.23
C TRP A 4 -1.52 -4.96 -15.58
N PHE A 5 -0.84 -4.11 -16.34
CA PHE A 5 -1.16 -3.74 -17.71
C PHE A 5 -0.13 -4.35 -18.66
N LEU A 6 -0.61 -5.02 -19.70
CA LEU A 6 0.20 -5.55 -20.79
C LEU A 6 0.28 -4.50 -21.89
N CYS A 7 1.46 -3.94 -22.08
CA CYS A 7 1.77 -2.91 -23.06
C CYS A 7 2.56 -3.51 -24.21
N LYS A 8 2.04 -3.42 -25.43
CA LYS A 8 2.73 -3.87 -26.65
C LYS A 8 3.38 -2.68 -27.33
N VAL A 9 4.70 -2.70 -27.44
CA VAL A 9 5.49 -1.61 -28.01
C VAL A 9 6.12 -2.08 -29.32
N LYS A 10 6.13 -1.18 -30.31
CA LYS A 10 6.75 -1.41 -31.61
C LYS A 10 7.81 -0.35 -31.85
N TYR A 11 9.01 -0.80 -32.20
CA TYR A 11 10.15 0.08 -32.48
C TYR A 11 11.07 -0.56 -33.52
N ALA A 12 11.93 0.26 -34.11
CA ALA A 12 12.96 -0.19 -35.03
C ALA A 12 14.22 -0.55 -34.25
N LYS A 13 14.61 -1.83 -34.28
CA LYS A 13 15.86 -2.33 -33.69
C LYS A 13 16.87 -2.57 -34.80
N GLU A 14 18.09 -2.06 -34.63
CA GLU A 14 19.20 -2.35 -35.54
C GLU A 14 19.70 -3.77 -35.26
N ASN A 15 19.60 -4.66 -36.25
CA ASN A 15 20.20 -5.99 -36.15
C ASN A 15 21.73 -5.90 -36.33
N GLU A 16 22.46 -6.95 -35.95
CA GLU A 16 23.93 -7.10 -36.10
C GLU A 16 24.46 -6.89 -37.54
N GLN A 17 23.58 -6.80 -38.54
CA GLN A 17 23.88 -6.52 -39.94
C GLN A 17 23.65 -5.06 -40.35
N GLY A 18 23.34 -4.16 -39.41
CA GLY A 18 23.07 -2.73 -39.67
C GLY A 18 21.72 -2.45 -40.33
N LEU A 19 20.82 -3.45 -40.39
CA LEU A 19 19.47 -3.30 -40.94
C LEU A 19 18.48 -2.99 -39.82
N LEU A 20 17.76 -1.87 -39.94
CA LEU A 20 16.65 -1.54 -39.05
C LEU A 20 15.45 -2.48 -39.32
N LYS A 21 15.12 -3.31 -38.33
CA LYS A 21 13.94 -4.18 -38.36
C LYS A 21 12.92 -3.70 -37.33
N ASN A 22 11.66 -3.60 -37.77
CA ASN A 22 10.56 -3.36 -36.85
C ASN A 22 10.30 -4.60 -35.99
N VAL A 23 10.50 -4.47 -34.69
CA VAL A 23 10.19 -5.50 -33.69
C VAL A 23 8.98 -5.08 -32.87
N SER A 24 8.24 -6.06 -32.36
CA SER A 24 7.12 -5.82 -31.45
C SER A 24 7.34 -6.65 -30.20
N GLU A 25 7.47 -5.96 -29.08
CA GLU A 25 7.77 -6.54 -27.78
C GLU A 25 6.63 -6.24 -26.81
N GLN A 26 6.47 -7.10 -25.80
CA GLN A 26 5.44 -6.97 -24.79
C GLN A 26 6.09 -6.73 -23.43
N TYR A 27 5.57 -5.72 -22.75
CA TYR A 27 6.03 -5.28 -21.44
C TYR A 27 4.85 -5.35 -20.48
N LEU A 28 5.12 -5.75 -19.24
CA LEU A 28 4.10 -5.76 -18.19
C LEU A 28 4.38 -4.63 -17.22
N VAL A 29 3.40 -3.78 -16.94
CA VAL A 29 3.55 -2.62 -16.05
C VAL A 29 2.52 -2.66 -14.95
N ASP A 30 2.94 -2.51 -13.71
CA ASP A 30 2.01 -2.25 -12.61
C ASP A 30 1.68 -0.75 -12.56
N ALA A 31 0.41 -0.42 -12.67
CA ALA A 31 -0.08 0.96 -12.68
C ALA A 31 -1.52 0.99 -12.15
N VAL A 32 -2.05 2.17 -11.85
CA VAL A 32 -3.45 2.31 -11.40
C VAL A 32 -4.40 2.56 -12.58
N SER A 33 -3.90 3.16 -13.67
CA SER A 33 -4.71 3.51 -14.85
C SER A 33 -3.98 3.28 -16.18
N PHE A 34 -4.74 3.25 -17.29
CA PHE A 34 -4.17 3.14 -18.64
C PHE A 34 -3.24 4.30 -19.00
N THR A 35 -3.59 5.53 -18.60
CA THR A 35 -2.78 6.73 -18.86
C THR A 35 -1.46 6.68 -18.10
N GLU A 36 -1.50 6.21 -16.85
CA GLU A 36 -0.29 6.02 -16.04
C GLU A 36 0.60 4.89 -16.60
N ALA A 37 0.00 3.77 -17.01
CA ALA A 37 0.73 2.69 -17.64
C ALA A 37 1.43 3.14 -18.93
N GLU A 38 0.77 3.97 -19.73
CA GLU A 38 1.36 4.55 -20.94
C GLU A 38 2.55 5.46 -20.59
N ALA A 39 2.37 6.40 -19.68
CA ALA A 39 3.42 7.32 -19.25
C ALA A 39 4.65 6.57 -18.73
N ARG A 40 4.46 5.60 -17.82
CA ARG A 40 5.55 4.79 -17.27
C ARG A 40 6.29 4.01 -18.36
N ILE A 41 5.58 3.44 -19.33
CA ILE A 41 6.23 2.77 -20.47
C ILE A 41 7.10 3.74 -21.25
N TYR A 42 6.62 4.96 -21.50
CA TYR A 42 7.41 5.94 -22.23
C TYR A 42 8.69 6.34 -21.48
N ASP A 43 8.61 6.51 -20.17
CA ASP A 43 9.75 6.88 -19.33
C ASP A 43 10.82 5.77 -19.29
N MET A 44 10.41 4.52 -19.06
CA MET A 44 11.32 3.37 -18.96
C MET A 44 11.95 3.01 -20.31
N LEU A 45 11.13 2.93 -21.37
CA LEU A 45 11.61 2.55 -22.69
C LEU A 45 12.34 3.68 -23.40
N GLY A 46 12.05 4.94 -23.09
CA GLY A 46 12.80 6.09 -23.62
C GLY A 46 14.27 6.07 -23.26
N SER A 47 14.62 5.50 -22.09
CA SER A 47 16.01 5.33 -21.68
C SER A 47 16.68 4.12 -22.35
N THR A 48 15.89 3.10 -22.68
CA THR A 48 16.38 1.80 -23.17
C THR A 48 16.51 1.76 -24.70
N ILE A 49 15.53 2.32 -25.42
CA ILE A 49 15.44 2.25 -26.88
C ILE A 49 16.04 3.53 -27.49
N ARG A 50 17.08 3.37 -28.32
CA ARG A 50 17.59 4.49 -29.12
C ARG A 50 16.70 4.72 -30.34
N GLY A 51 15.81 5.70 -30.25
CA GLY A 51 14.96 6.15 -31.36
C GLY A 51 13.48 6.23 -31.00
N ASP A 52 12.65 6.52 -31.99
CA ASP A 52 11.20 6.62 -31.79
C ASP A 52 10.59 5.23 -31.63
N PHE A 53 9.79 5.05 -30.58
CA PHE A 53 8.95 3.88 -30.38
C PHE A 53 7.49 4.30 -30.25
N GLN A 54 6.59 3.37 -30.58
CA GLN A 54 5.17 3.59 -30.48
C GLN A 54 4.53 2.50 -29.64
N VAL A 55 3.75 2.89 -28.64
CA VAL A 55 2.87 1.97 -27.91
C VAL A 55 1.68 1.64 -28.81
N THR A 56 1.54 0.38 -29.18
CA THR A 56 0.50 -0.08 -30.13
C THR A 56 -0.78 -0.54 -29.44
N ASN A 57 -0.66 -1.08 -28.22
CA ASN A 57 -1.79 -1.59 -27.47
C ASN A 57 -1.47 -1.58 -25.97
N ILE A 58 -2.44 -1.21 -25.16
CA ILE A 58 -2.40 -1.34 -23.71
C ILE A 58 -3.65 -2.10 -23.29
N SER A 59 -3.46 -3.20 -22.58
CA SER A 59 -4.57 -4.05 -22.13
C SER A 59 -4.39 -4.41 -20.66
N LYS A 60 -5.49 -4.43 -19.90
CA LYS A 60 -5.44 -4.88 -18.51
C LYS A 60 -5.21 -6.39 -18.49
N SER A 61 -4.16 -6.82 -17.80
CA SER A 61 -3.84 -8.23 -17.64
C SER A 61 -4.65 -8.87 -16.50
N ASN A 62 -4.71 -10.20 -16.52
CA ASN A 62 -5.33 -11.03 -15.49
C ASN A 62 -4.32 -11.70 -14.56
N PHE A 63 -3.06 -11.23 -14.58
CA PHE A 63 -2.05 -11.64 -13.61
C PHE A 63 -2.42 -11.12 -12.23
N VAL A 64 -2.33 -12.01 -11.24
CA VAL A 64 -2.56 -11.68 -9.83
C VAL A 64 -1.26 -11.26 -9.18
N ASP A 65 -0.20 -12.05 -9.39
CA ASP A 65 1.13 -11.79 -8.86
C ASP A 65 2.23 -12.11 -9.87
N VAL A 66 3.38 -11.47 -9.65
CA VAL A 66 4.60 -11.63 -10.44
C VAL A 66 5.75 -11.92 -9.47
N PHE A 67 6.50 -12.98 -9.73
CA PHE A 67 7.64 -13.44 -8.95
C PHE A 67 8.93 -13.32 -9.78
N PRO A 68 9.62 -12.17 -9.71
CA PRO A 68 10.93 -12.01 -10.32
C PRO A 68 12.00 -12.78 -9.52
N TYR A 69 12.87 -13.48 -10.24
CA TYR A 69 14.12 -14.04 -9.71
C TYR A 69 15.29 -13.50 -10.54
N GLU A 70 16.38 -13.12 -9.89
CA GLU A 70 17.54 -12.45 -10.50
C GLU A 70 18.37 -13.34 -11.44
N ASP A 71 18.09 -14.65 -11.49
CA ASP A 71 18.91 -15.60 -12.24
C ASP A 71 18.69 -15.50 -13.76
N ILE A 72 17.49 -15.10 -14.18
CA ILE A 72 17.08 -15.14 -15.59
C ILE A 72 15.90 -14.22 -15.91
N ASP A 73 15.89 -13.69 -17.14
CA ASP A 73 14.87 -12.79 -17.68
C ASP A 73 13.89 -13.49 -18.64
N ILE A 74 13.61 -14.78 -18.43
CA ILE A 74 12.60 -15.53 -19.19
C ILE A 74 11.36 -15.70 -18.34
N TRP A 75 10.25 -15.11 -18.78
CA TRP A 75 8.99 -15.10 -18.06
C TRP A 75 8.10 -16.28 -18.46
N HIS A 76 7.63 -17.04 -17.47
CA HIS A 76 6.65 -18.10 -17.64
C HIS A 76 5.30 -17.72 -17.03
N LYS A 77 4.24 -17.83 -17.82
CA LYS A 77 2.85 -17.70 -17.40
C LYS A 77 2.37 -19.00 -16.78
N CYS A 78 2.10 -18.96 -15.49
CA CYS A 78 1.60 -20.08 -14.70
C CYS A 78 0.12 -19.89 -14.43
N LYS A 79 -0.70 -20.87 -14.82
CA LYS A 79 -2.11 -20.94 -14.47
C LYS A 79 -2.25 -21.75 -13.20
N ILE A 80 -2.85 -21.17 -12.17
CA ILE A 80 -3.09 -21.81 -10.88
C ILE A 80 -4.59 -21.91 -10.63
N THR A 81 -5.02 -23.03 -10.07
CA THR A 81 -6.42 -23.27 -9.74
C THR A 81 -6.50 -23.84 -8.34
N TYR A 82 -7.32 -23.22 -7.50
CA TYR A 82 -7.58 -23.68 -6.14
C TYR A 82 -9.07 -23.61 -5.84
N VAL A 83 -9.49 -24.35 -4.81
CA VAL A 83 -10.88 -24.40 -4.37
C VAL A 83 -10.97 -23.66 -3.05
N VAL A 84 -11.87 -22.67 -2.99
CA VAL A 84 -12.20 -21.95 -1.77
C VAL A 84 -13.56 -22.41 -1.31
N ALA A 85 -13.65 -22.88 -0.07
CA ALA A 85 -14.92 -23.14 0.58
C ALA A 85 -15.46 -21.82 1.15
N ASP A 86 -16.65 -21.43 0.73
CA ASP A 86 -17.37 -20.30 1.31
C ASP A 86 -17.91 -20.71 2.69
N ALA A 87 -17.48 -20.02 3.75
CA ALA A 87 -17.84 -20.33 5.13
C ALA A 87 -19.35 -20.14 5.40
N ASP A 88 -20.02 -19.28 4.61
CA ASP A 88 -21.42 -18.96 4.80
C ASP A 88 -22.36 -19.91 4.04
N SER A 89 -21.94 -20.40 2.87
CA SER A 89 -22.79 -21.24 2.00
C SER A 89 -22.35 -22.70 1.91
N GLY A 90 -21.16 -23.07 2.40
CA GLY A 90 -20.57 -24.41 2.21
C GLY A 90 -20.34 -24.78 0.74
N LYS A 91 -20.48 -23.82 -0.18
CA LYS A 91 -20.29 -24.02 -1.62
C LYS A 91 -18.82 -23.84 -1.95
N GLU A 92 -18.27 -24.84 -2.59
CA GLU A 92 -16.91 -24.80 -3.12
C GLU A 92 -16.87 -23.97 -4.40
N LYS A 93 -16.09 -22.88 -4.40
CA LYS A 93 -15.81 -22.08 -5.58
C LYS A 93 -14.42 -22.41 -6.10
N LYS A 94 -14.36 -22.91 -7.33
CA LYS A 94 -13.10 -23.06 -8.06
C LYS A 94 -12.65 -21.68 -8.57
N VAL A 95 -11.51 -21.20 -8.09
CA VAL A 95 -10.89 -19.95 -8.52
C VAL A 95 -9.69 -20.28 -9.40
N THR A 96 -9.59 -19.60 -10.54
CA THR A 96 -8.43 -19.70 -11.44
C THR A 96 -7.71 -18.36 -11.44
N GLN A 97 -6.41 -18.39 -11.18
CA GLN A 97 -5.53 -17.23 -11.20
C GLN A 97 -4.38 -17.46 -12.16
N TYR A 98 -3.82 -16.37 -12.67
CA TYR A 98 -2.62 -16.39 -13.48
C TYR A 98 -1.51 -15.68 -12.71
N MET A 99 -0.33 -16.28 -12.67
CA MET A 99 0.86 -15.71 -12.06
C MET A 99 1.99 -15.75 -13.08
N LEU A 100 2.95 -14.87 -12.92
CA LEU A 100 4.14 -14.80 -13.77
C LEU A 100 5.37 -15.07 -12.93
N VAL A 101 6.30 -15.89 -13.42
CA VAL A 101 7.53 -16.27 -12.72
C VAL A 101 8.69 -16.29 -13.71
N THR A 102 9.89 -15.90 -13.30
CA THR A 102 11.09 -16.16 -14.11
C THR A 102 11.67 -17.53 -13.83
N ALA A 103 12.08 -18.27 -14.87
CA ALA A 103 12.76 -19.56 -14.75
C ALA A 103 13.46 -19.94 -16.06
N HIS A 104 14.38 -20.92 -16.03
CA HIS A 104 15.02 -21.45 -17.24
C HIS A 104 14.13 -22.43 -17.99
N ASP A 105 13.44 -23.28 -17.24
CA ASP A 105 12.62 -24.38 -17.76
C ASP A 105 11.24 -24.39 -17.12
N VAL A 106 10.28 -25.02 -17.81
CA VAL A 106 8.91 -25.23 -17.30
C VAL A 106 8.90 -26.01 -15.98
N LYS A 107 9.84 -26.96 -15.80
CA LYS A 107 9.98 -27.71 -14.54
C LYS A 107 10.40 -26.79 -13.40
N GLU A 108 11.39 -25.94 -13.64
CA GLU A 108 11.87 -25.01 -12.62
C GLU A 108 10.81 -23.97 -12.28
N ALA A 109 10.07 -23.45 -13.28
CA ALA A 109 8.93 -22.58 -13.05
C ALA A 109 7.88 -23.21 -12.12
N TYR A 110 7.61 -24.51 -12.29
CA TYR A 110 6.71 -25.25 -11.40
C TYR A 110 7.24 -25.32 -9.97
N ASP A 111 8.53 -25.64 -9.81
CA ASP A 111 9.17 -25.75 -8.49
C ASP A 111 9.18 -24.39 -7.77
N ARG A 112 9.53 -23.29 -8.47
CA ARG A 112 9.52 -21.91 -7.95
C ARG A 112 8.13 -21.42 -7.54
N ILE A 113 7.10 -21.73 -8.35
CA ILE A 113 5.72 -21.40 -8.00
C ILE A 113 5.25 -22.17 -6.76
N HIS A 114 5.66 -23.44 -6.63
CA HIS A 114 5.34 -24.23 -5.44
C HIS A 114 5.98 -23.66 -4.17
N GLU A 115 7.24 -23.23 -4.26
CA GLU A 115 7.92 -22.58 -3.16
C GLU A 115 7.27 -21.23 -2.81
N SER A 116 6.98 -20.41 -3.83
CA SER A 116 6.33 -19.10 -3.66
C SER A 116 4.95 -19.19 -3.02
N LEU A 117 4.19 -20.25 -3.32
CA LEU A 117 2.85 -20.50 -2.79
C LEU A 117 2.82 -21.46 -1.60
N SER A 118 3.98 -21.85 -1.07
CA SER A 118 4.07 -22.77 0.07
C SER A 118 3.42 -22.19 1.34
N ASN A 119 3.38 -20.86 1.45
CA ASN A 119 2.71 -20.13 2.53
C ASN A 119 1.18 -20.10 2.38
N MET A 120 0.62 -20.51 1.23
CA MET A 120 -0.81 -20.50 1.00
C MET A 120 -1.45 -21.66 1.75
N LEU A 121 -2.37 -21.35 2.67
CA LEU A 121 -3.11 -22.35 3.45
C LEU A 121 -4.10 -23.19 2.63
N VAL A 122 -4.19 -22.94 1.32
CA VAL A 122 -5.16 -23.55 0.42
C VAL A 122 -4.43 -24.46 -0.56
N THR A 123 -4.97 -25.66 -0.74
CA THR A 123 -4.45 -26.59 -1.76
C THR A 123 -4.68 -26.02 -3.15
N PHE A 124 -3.61 -25.79 -3.89
CA PHE A 124 -3.65 -25.32 -5.27
C PHE A 124 -3.13 -26.40 -6.23
N ARG A 125 -3.52 -26.26 -7.50
CA ARG A 125 -3.05 -27.07 -8.62
C ARG A 125 -2.58 -26.15 -9.72
N VAL A 126 -1.46 -26.50 -10.36
CA VAL A 126 -0.95 -25.82 -11.55
C VAL A 126 -1.34 -26.63 -12.80
N PRO A 127 -2.46 -26.32 -13.47
CA PRO A 127 -2.86 -27.03 -14.69
C PRO A 127 -1.98 -26.76 -15.91
N ASP A 128 -1.35 -25.58 -16.00
CA ASP A 128 -0.69 -25.13 -17.23
C ASP A 128 0.43 -24.13 -16.93
N ILE A 129 1.54 -24.26 -17.65
CA ILE A 129 2.70 -23.35 -17.60
C ILE A 129 3.17 -23.15 -19.03
N VAL A 130 3.23 -21.90 -19.47
CA VAL A 130 3.60 -21.54 -20.85
C VAL A 130 4.60 -20.40 -20.80
N GLU A 131 5.64 -20.47 -21.63
CA GLU A 131 6.57 -19.36 -21.84
C GLU A 131 5.82 -18.13 -22.38
N SER A 132 6.07 -16.98 -21.77
CA SER A 132 5.40 -15.73 -22.07
C SER A 132 6.22 -14.90 -23.05
N PRO A 133 5.62 -14.20 -24.03
CA PRO A 133 6.32 -13.27 -24.91
C PRO A 133 6.65 -11.94 -24.21
N ILE A 134 6.56 -11.88 -22.89
CA ILE A 134 6.88 -10.70 -22.08
C ILE A 134 8.40 -10.61 -21.99
N VAL A 135 8.94 -9.46 -22.36
CA VAL A 135 10.38 -9.20 -22.31
C VAL A 135 10.77 -8.76 -20.90
N GLU A 136 10.02 -7.81 -20.34
CA GLU A 136 10.32 -7.22 -19.04
C GLU A 136 9.06 -6.84 -18.28
N VAL A 137 9.17 -6.85 -16.96
CA VAL A 137 8.13 -6.43 -16.04
C VAL A 137 8.63 -5.20 -15.29
N PHE A 138 7.82 -4.15 -15.26
CA PHE A 138 8.04 -2.92 -14.50
C PHE A 138 7.09 -2.90 -13.31
N PRO A 139 7.55 -3.30 -12.12
CA PRO A 139 6.78 -3.17 -10.89
C PRO A 139 6.48 -1.71 -10.60
N TYR A 140 5.42 -1.49 -9.80
CA TYR A 140 5.08 -0.16 -9.35
C TYR A 140 6.03 0.23 -8.22
N GLU A 141 7.05 1.00 -8.57
CA GLU A 141 7.84 1.74 -7.60
C GLU A 141 6.96 2.89 -7.09
N HIS A 142 6.59 2.80 -5.82
CA HIS A 142 5.97 3.90 -5.08
C HIS A 142 7.14 4.75 -4.56
N ASP A 143 7.63 5.69 -5.36
CA ASP A 143 8.56 6.74 -4.89
C ASP A 143 7.83 7.77 -3.98
N ASP A 144 6.81 7.33 -3.24
CA ASP A 144 6.00 8.19 -2.39
C ASP A 144 6.70 8.56 -1.07
N GLU A 145 7.92 8.07 -0.84
CA GLU A 145 8.75 8.51 0.29
C GLU A 145 9.76 9.61 -0.07
N GLU A 146 10.11 9.81 -1.35
CA GLU A 146 11.17 10.77 -1.76
C GLU A 146 10.65 12.08 -2.37
N LEU A 147 9.37 12.15 -2.78
CA LEU A 147 8.78 13.33 -3.43
C LEU A 147 7.85 14.16 -2.52
N LEU A 148 7.67 13.80 -1.26
CA LEU A 148 7.02 14.71 -0.32
C LEU A 148 7.98 15.89 -0.08
N PRO A 149 7.62 17.14 -0.46
CA PRO A 149 8.41 18.28 -0.05
C PRO A 149 8.56 18.22 1.47
N PRO A 150 9.74 18.55 2.03
CA PRO A 150 9.93 18.55 3.48
C PRO A 150 8.76 19.31 4.10
N PRO A 151 8.12 18.77 5.15
CA PRO A 151 6.94 19.40 5.73
C PRO A 151 7.29 20.87 6.02
N PRO A 152 6.47 21.83 5.57
CA PRO A 152 6.79 23.24 5.69
C PRO A 152 7.10 23.55 7.17
N SER A 153 8.14 24.34 7.40
CA SER A 153 8.73 24.64 8.72
C SER A 153 7.78 25.25 9.76
N HIS A 154 6.52 25.47 9.40
CA HIS A 154 5.46 26.01 10.26
C HIS A 154 4.49 24.93 10.78
N LEU A 155 4.66 23.66 10.42
CA LEU A 155 3.83 22.57 10.93
C LEU A 155 4.52 21.89 12.12
N LYS A 156 3.87 21.93 13.28
CA LYS A 156 4.31 21.16 14.45
C LYS A 156 3.93 19.69 14.27
N PRO A 157 4.82 18.74 14.63
CA PRO A 157 4.52 17.32 14.54
C PRO A 157 3.32 16.95 15.42
N LEU A 158 2.48 16.03 14.94
CA LEU A 158 1.22 15.65 15.59
C LEU A 158 1.41 15.11 17.02
N SER A 159 2.58 14.53 17.32
CA SER A 159 2.98 14.09 18.66
C SER A 159 3.08 15.26 19.66
N GLU A 160 3.63 16.39 19.22
CA GLU A 160 3.82 17.58 20.06
C GLU A 160 2.48 18.30 20.29
N VAL A 161 1.60 18.33 19.28
CA VAL A 161 0.25 18.90 19.40
C VAL A 161 -0.62 18.09 20.35
N LYS A 162 -0.56 16.75 20.28
CA LYS A 162 -1.29 15.86 21.19
C LYS A 162 -0.81 16.00 22.64
N ALA A 163 0.51 16.01 22.85
CA ALA A 163 1.08 16.22 24.19
C ALA A 163 0.74 17.61 24.76
N GLU A 164 0.67 18.65 23.92
CA GLU A 164 0.24 19.98 24.33
C GLU A 164 -1.26 20.05 24.65
N GLN A 165 -2.10 19.33 23.91
CA GLN A 165 -3.53 19.20 24.22
C GLN A 165 -3.75 18.45 25.53
N GLU A 166 -3.06 17.33 25.75
CA GLU A 166 -3.11 16.58 27.01
C GLU A 166 -2.67 17.45 28.18
N ARG A 167 -1.55 18.19 28.07
CA ARG A 167 -1.13 19.15 29.12
C ARG A 167 -2.14 20.29 29.34
N ARG A 168 -2.79 20.78 28.27
CA ARG A 168 -3.83 21.82 28.38
C ARG A 168 -5.11 21.28 29.00
N GLU A 169 -5.42 20.01 28.80
CA GLU A 169 -6.56 19.34 29.42
C GLU A 169 -6.28 19.03 30.89
N GLU A 170 -5.08 18.56 31.24
CA GLU A 170 -4.63 18.35 32.63
C GLU A 170 -4.64 19.64 33.44
N SER A 171 -4.12 20.73 32.88
CA SER A 171 -4.13 22.05 33.54
C SER A 171 -5.54 22.65 33.68
N ARG A 172 -6.43 22.39 32.71
CA ARG A 172 -7.85 22.75 32.84
C ARG A 172 -8.54 21.94 33.92
N ALA A 173 -8.27 20.64 34.02
CA ALA A 173 -8.83 19.78 35.06
C ALA A 173 -8.32 20.19 36.45
N ALA A 174 -7.04 20.50 36.60
CA ALA A 174 -6.43 20.93 37.86
C ALA A 174 -6.96 22.29 38.36
N ASN A 175 -7.20 23.24 37.46
CA ASN A 175 -7.80 24.53 37.82
C ASN A 175 -9.29 24.39 38.19
N GLN A 176 -10.00 23.42 37.61
CA GLN A 176 -11.40 23.13 37.97
C GLN A 176 -11.50 22.51 39.38
N THR A 177 -10.57 21.62 39.75
CA THR A 177 -10.53 21.08 41.11
C THR A 177 -10.13 22.14 42.13
N HIS A 178 -9.16 23.01 41.82
CA HIS A 178 -8.72 24.05 42.75
C HIS A 178 -9.78 25.13 43.04
N SER A 179 -10.62 25.49 42.06
CA SER A 179 -11.74 26.41 42.31
C SER A 179 -12.84 25.80 43.17
N THR A 180 -13.06 24.48 43.08
CA THR A 180 -14.11 23.80 43.84
C THR A 180 -13.69 23.62 45.31
N ASP A 181 -12.42 23.30 45.57
CA ASP A 181 -11.88 23.17 46.93
C ASP A 181 -11.84 24.53 47.67
N THR A 182 -11.59 25.63 46.95
CA THR A 182 -11.55 26.98 47.55
C THR A 182 -12.96 27.50 47.89
N GLU A 183 -13.96 27.17 47.06
CA GLU A 183 -15.37 27.53 47.33
C GLU A 183 -15.95 26.72 48.50
N GLU A 184 -15.58 25.45 48.67
CA GLU A 184 -16.00 24.62 49.83
C GLU A 184 -15.32 25.06 51.15
N GLU A 185 -14.06 25.51 51.11
CA GLU A 185 -13.37 26.06 52.30
C GLU A 185 -13.92 27.43 52.73
N GLU A 186 -14.22 28.34 51.78
CA GLU A 186 -14.83 29.64 52.09
C GLU A 186 -16.27 29.51 52.62
N GLU A 187 -17.05 28.54 52.12
CA GLU A 187 -18.41 28.28 52.61
C GLU A 187 -18.41 27.65 54.01
N ALA A 188 -17.40 26.83 54.35
CA ALA A 188 -17.22 26.26 55.69
C ALA A 188 -16.79 27.31 56.73
N GLU A 189 -15.87 28.22 56.41
CA GLU A 189 -15.48 29.32 57.31
C GLU A 189 -16.65 30.30 57.59
N LEU A 190 -17.52 30.55 56.61
CA LEU A 190 -18.69 31.42 56.78
C LEU A 190 -19.79 30.81 57.66
N ILE A 191 -19.87 29.48 57.73
CA ILE A 191 -20.81 28.76 58.60
C ILE A 191 -20.31 28.77 60.05
N GLU A 192 -19.01 28.61 60.29
CA GLU A 192 -18.45 28.71 61.64
C GLU A 192 -18.62 30.13 62.21
N TYR A 193 -18.36 31.17 61.41
CA TYR A 193 -18.48 32.56 61.89
C TYR A 193 -19.91 32.96 62.26
N ASN A 194 -20.93 32.45 61.53
CA ASN A 194 -22.34 32.71 61.86
C ASN A 194 -22.85 31.91 63.08
N SER A 195 -22.11 30.91 63.55
CA SER A 195 -22.48 30.12 64.74
C SER A 195 -21.96 30.70 66.05
N GLU A 196 -21.00 31.63 66.01
CA GLU A 196 -20.40 32.23 67.21
C GLU A 196 -21.09 33.54 67.67
N ASP A 197 -21.90 34.19 66.81
CA ASP A 197 -22.55 35.46 67.12
C ASP A 197 -24.01 35.34 67.64
N ASP A 198 -24.63 34.14 67.63
CA ASP A 198 -26.01 33.92 68.11
C ASP A 198 -26.12 33.52 69.60
N ASP A 199 -25.00 33.28 70.31
CA ASP A 199 -25.00 32.84 71.72
C ASP A 199 -24.81 33.98 72.76
N ASN A 200 -24.80 35.26 72.36
CA ASN A 200 -24.61 36.38 73.29
C ASN A 200 -25.72 37.45 73.31
N ILE A 201 -26.93 37.13 72.84
CA ILE A 201 -28.14 37.95 73.03
C ILE A 201 -29.19 37.16 73.83
N GLU A 202 -28.83 36.68 75.03
CA GLU A 202 -29.84 36.21 76.00
C GLU A 202 -29.48 36.45 77.49
N LYS A 203 -28.66 37.47 77.79
CA LYS A 203 -28.43 37.93 79.18
C LYS A 203 -28.40 39.45 79.34
N GLU A 204 -29.50 40.11 78.98
CA GLU A 204 -29.97 41.30 79.70
C GLU A 204 -31.50 41.21 79.86
N LEU A 205 -31.90 40.70 81.03
CA LEU A 205 -33.21 40.90 81.68
C LEU A 205 -32.94 41.05 83.19
#